data_AF-A0A0L8FLX8-F1
#
_entry.id   AF-A0A0L8FLX8-F1
#
_cell.length_a   1.000
_cell.length_b   1.000
_cell.length_c   1.000
_cell.angle_alpha   90.00
_cell.angle_beta   90.00
_cell.angle_gamma   90.00
#
_symmetry.space_group_name_H-M   'P 1'
#
loop_
_entity.id
_entity.type
_entity.pdbx_description
1 polymer ?
#
loop_
_entity_poly.entity_id
_entity_poly.type
_entity_poly.pdbx_seq_one_letter_code
_entity_poly.pdbx_strand_id
1 'polypeptide(L)'
;GSSGDPCNRAYHGRMAFSESETKALSKLVRSTRNKLAYFSIHSYSQYILAPYACKSKKPENIKHLIEVAGKVKEAIYEESGNRYFVGTPPDVLCK
;
A
#
# COMPACT_ATOMS: atom_id res chain seq x y z
N GLY A 1 -6.19 5.21 -12.43
CA GLY A 1 -5.90 4.06 -11.56
C GLY A 1 -7.13 3.41 -10.95
N SER A 2 -8.34 3.77 -11.37
CA SER A 2 -9.60 3.15 -10.95
C SER A 2 -10.66 3.44 -12.02
N SER A 3 -11.83 2.81 -11.92
CA SER A 3 -12.94 2.97 -12.87
C SER A 3 -14.24 3.40 -12.19
N GLY A 4 -15.04 4.22 -12.89
CA GLY A 4 -16.41 4.54 -12.51
C GLY A 4 -17.46 3.59 -13.12
N ASP A 5 -17.05 2.67 -13.98
CA ASP A 5 -17.90 1.63 -14.57
C ASP A 5 -18.10 0.46 -13.58
N PRO A 6 -19.34 0.17 -13.12
CA PRO A 6 -19.62 -0.93 -12.21
C PRO A 6 -19.23 -2.31 -12.72
N CYS A 7 -19.11 -2.50 -14.03
CA CYS A 7 -18.70 -3.76 -14.64
C CYS A 7 -17.18 -3.95 -14.71
N ASN A 8 -16.40 -2.91 -14.40
CA ASN A 8 -14.95 -2.95 -14.45
C ASN A 8 -14.36 -3.55 -13.16
N ARG A 9 -13.33 -4.40 -13.29
CA ARG A 9 -12.64 -5.01 -12.12
C ARG A 9 -12.00 -4.01 -11.16
N ALA A 10 -11.70 -2.79 -11.62
CA ALA A 10 -11.16 -1.70 -10.81
C ALA A 10 -12.23 -0.66 -10.43
N TYR A 11 -13.52 -1.04 -10.40
CA TYR A 11 -14.60 -0.17 -9.97
C TYR A 11 -14.40 0.32 -8.54
N HIS A 12 -14.49 1.63 -8.32
CA HIS A 12 -14.19 2.23 -7.01
C HIS A 12 -15.41 2.38 -6.08
N GLY A 13 -16.58 1.89 -6.49
CA GLY A 13 -17.82 2.05 -5.72
C GLY A 13 -18.46 3.43 -5.89
N ARG A 14 -19.64 3.60 -5.29
CA ARG A 14 -20.47 4.82 -5.42
C ARG A 14 -19.93 6.01 -4.64
N MET A 15 -19.17 5.76 -3.57
CA MET A 15 -18.53 6.77 -2.73
C MET A 15 -17.42 6.13 -1.90
N ALA A 16 -16.56 6.95 -1.28
CA ALA A 16 -15.53 6.44 -0.36
C ALA A 16 -16.17 5.64 0.79
N PHE A 17 -15.62 4.45 1.07
CA PHE A 17 -16.11 3.52 2.08
C PHE A 17 -17.56 3.03 1.86
N SER A 18 -17.98 2.86 0.59
CA SER A 18 -19.28 2.24 0.26
C SER A 18 -19.37 0.78 0.69
N GLU A 19 -18.28 0.03 0.59
CA GLU A 19 -18.24 -1.39 0.94
C GLU A 19 -18.21 -1.57 2.46
N SER A 20 -19.04 -2.48 2.98
CA SER A 20 -19.21 -2.71 4.42
C SER A 20 -17.90 -3.04 5.13
N GLU A 21 -17.03 -3.78 4.44
CA GLU A 21 -15.71 -4.24 4.83
C GLU A 21 -14.76 -3.05 4.98
N THR A 22 -14.69 -2.19 3.97
CA THR A 22 -13.84 -0.99 4.01
C THR A 22 -14.33 0.03 5.03
N LYS A 23 -15.65 0.12 5.24
CA LYS A 23 -16.26 0.96 6.28
C LYS A 23 -15.90 0.47 7.68
N ALA A 24 -15.99 -0.84 7.93
CA ALA A 24 -15.60 -1.44 9.20
C ALA A 24 -14.11 -1.22 9.49
N LEU A 25 -13.24 -1.47 8.50
CA LEU A 25 -11.79 -1.26 8.64
C LEU A 25 -11.45 0.22 8.87
N SER A 26 -12.10 1.16 8.17
CA SER A 26 -11.93 2.60 8.39
C SER A 26 -12.31 3.01 9.81
N LYS A 27 -13.39 2.44 10.37
CA LYS A 27 -13.80 2.67 11.76
C LYS A 27 -12.78 2.09 12.75
N LEU A 28 -12.30 0.87 12.52
CA LEU A 28 -11.26 0.25 13.33
C LEU A 28 -10.01 1.12 13.34
N VAL A 29 -9.46 1.41 12.16
CA VAL A 29 -8.26 2.24 12.01
C VAL A 29 -8.48 3.60 12.67
N ARG A 30 -9.62 4.28 12.52
CA ARG A 30 -9.85 5.58 13.19
C ARG A 30 -9.94 5.48 14.71
N SER A 31 -10.50 4.39 15.25
CA SER A 31 -10.72 4.21 16.69
C SER A 31 -9.50 3.71 17.46
N THR A 32 -8.54 3.03 16.80
CA THR A 32 -7.30 2.58 17.46
C THR A 32 -6.46 3.78 17.94
N ARG A 33 -6.20 3.93 19.23
CA ARG A 33 -5.26 4.95 19.72
C ARG A 33 -3.82 4.47 19.54
N ASN A 34 -2.86 5.39 19.44
CA ASN A 34 -1.41 5.11 19.40
C ASN A 34 -0.98 4.10 18.30
N LYS A 35 -1.52 4.23 17.08
CA LYS A 35 -1.10 3.38 15.95
C LYS A 35 0.36 3.66 15.58
N LEU A 36 1.18 2.62 15.58
CA LEU A 36 2.59 2.69 15.21
C LEU A 36 2.83 2.39 13.72
N ALA A 37 2.06 1.46 13.15
CA ALA A 37 2.19 1.05 11.75
C ALA A 37 0.87 0.52 11.18
N TYR A 38 0.79 0.48 9.85
CA TYR A 38 -0.29 -0.16 9.10
C TYR A 38 0.30 -0.87 7.88
N PHE A 39 0.01 -2.16 7.72
CA PHE A 39 0.43 -2.97 6.58
C PHE A 39 -0.79 -3.55 5.87
N SER A 40 -0.82 -3.44 4.55
CA SER A 40 -1.80 -4.13 3.69
C SER A 40 -1.04 -5.13 2.83
N ILE A 41 -1.37 -6.40 2.96
CA ILE A 41 -0.65 -7.50 2.31
C ILE A 41 -1.44 -7.93 1.08
N HIS A 42 -0.74 -8.02 -0.06
CA HIS A 42 -1.30 -8.43 -1.34
C HIS A 42 -0.33 -9.39 -2.04
N SER A 43 -0.86 -10.10 -3.02
CA SER A 43 -0.10 -10.91 -3.97
C SER A 43 -0.50 -10.53 -5.39
N TYR A 44 0.36 -10.66 -6.40
CA TYR A 44 1.71 -11.24 -6.40
C TYR A 44 2.78 -10.13 -6.60
N SER A 45 3.92 -10.49 -7.19
CA SER A 45 4.92 -9.58 -7.79
C SER A 45 6.08 -9.10 -6.90
N GLN A 46 6.16 -9.51 -5.63
CA GLN A 46 7.34 -9.25 -4.77
C GLN A 46 7.69 -7.76 -4.62
N TYR A 47 6.71 -6.93 -4.26
CA TYR A 47 6.91 -5.51 -3.98
C TYR A 47 6.62 -5.17 -2.51
N ILE A 48 7.40 -4.24 -1.96
CA ILE A 48 7.10 -3.54 -0.71
C ILE A 48 6.88 -2.06 -1.06
N LEU A 49 5.65 -1.61 -0.91
CA LEU A 49 5.20 -0.32 -1.43
C LEU A 49 5.01 0.70 -0.31
N ALA A 50 5.61 1.87 -0.48
CA ALA A 50 5.40 3.04 0.38
C ALA A 50 4.42 4.03 -0.28
N PRO A 51 3.66 4.83 0.49
CA PRO A 51 2.80 5.87 -0.07
C PRO A 51 3.58 6.97 -0.82
N TYR A 52 2.94 7.76 -1.68
CA TYR A 52 1.53 7.67 -2.10
C TYR A 52 1.39 6.88 -3.40
N ALA A 53 0.23 6.25 -3.58
CA ALA A 53 -0.15 5.64 -4.85
C ALA A 53 -0.92 6.61 -5.77
N CYS A 54 -1.75 7.48 -5.19
CA CYS A 54 -2.71 8.31 -5.92
C CYS A 54 -2.13 9.62 -6.48
N LYS A 55 -0.86 9.94 -6.22
CA LYS A 55 -0.18 11.17 -6.64
C LYS A 55 1.32 10.96 -6.67
N SER A 56 2.01 11.71 -7.54
CA SER A 56 3.47 11.64 -7.67
C SER A 56 4.23 12.35 -6.54
N LYS A 57 3.57 13.25 -5.80
CA LYS A 57 4.17 13.89 -4.63
C LYS A 57 4.44 12.84 -3.55
N LYS A 58 5.69 12.76 -3.09
CA LYS A 58 6.12 11.86 -2.01
C LYS A 58 5.72 12.40 -0.63
N PRO A 59 5.44 11.53 0.37
CA PRO A 59 5.31 11.93 1.77
C PRO A 59 6.58 12.60 2.29
N GLU A 60 6.46 13.48 3.29
CA GLU A 60 7.61 14.17 3.89
C GLU A 60 8.61 13.18 4.52
N ASN A 61 8.10 12.12 5.14
CA ASN A 61 8.89 11.08 5.79
C ASN A 61 9.30 9.93 4.85
N ILE A 62 9.25 10.11 3.52
CA ILE A 62 9.51 9.04 2.55
C ILE A 62 10.88 8.38 2.73
N LYS A 63 11.92 9.14 3.11
CA LYS A 63 13.27 8.60 3.34
C LYS A 63 13.24 7.50 4.41
N HIS A 64 12.56 7.75 5.52
CA HIS A 64 12.40 6.78 6.60
C HIS A 64 11.57 5.57 6.17
N LEU A 65 10.47 5.77 5.43
CA LEU A 65 9.64 4.67 4.94
C LEU A 65 10.41 3.73 4.00
N ILE A 66 11.24 4.29 3.11
CA ILE A 66 12.07 3.50 2.19
C ILE A 66 13.20 2.78 2.94
N GLU A 67 13.80 3.39 3.96
CA GLU A 67 14.79 2.73 4.81
C GLU A 67 14.20 1.52 5.53
N VAL A 68 13.04 1.67 6.17
CA VAL A 68 12.33 0.58 6.86
C VAL A 68 11.95 -0.52 5.87
N ALA A 69 11.37 -0.17 4.72
CA ALA A 69 11.03 -1.13 3.68
C ALA A 69 12.27 -1.85 3.11
N GLY A 70 13.41 -1.16 3.03
CA GLY A 70 14.71 -1.75 2.67
C GLY A 70 15.15 -2.83 3.65
N LYS A 71 15.03 -2.59 4.96
CA LYS A 71 15.33 -3.61 5.99
C LYS A 71 14.41 -4.83 5.88
N VAL A 72 13.12 -4.62 5.62
CA VAL A 72 12.17 -5.73 5.39
C VAL A 72 12.56 -6.53 4.14
N LYS A 73 12.94 -5.86 3.05
CA LYS A 73 13.42 -6.49 1.82
C LYS A 73 14.64 -7.39 2.07
N GLU A 74 15.63 -6.90 2.82
CA GLU A 74 16.82 -7.70 3.16
C GLU A 74 16.48 -8.89 4.05
N ALA A 75 15.65 -8.71 5.08
CA ALA A 75 15.24 -9.80 5.96
C ALA A 75 14.50 -10.93 5.21
N ILE A 76 13.63 -10.59 4.24
CA ILE A 76 12.97 -11.59 3.40
C ILE A 76 13.98 -12.37 2.54
N TYR A 77 14.99 -11.67 2.01
CA TYR A 77 16.04 -12.27 1.20
C TYR A 77 16.92 -13.21 2.04
N GLU A 78 17.30 -12.82 3.25
CA GLU A 78 18.08 -13.66 4.16
C GLU A 78 17.35 -14.95 4.54
N GLU A 79 16.03 -14.88 4.78
CA GLU A 79 15.22 -16.04 5.16
C GLU A 79 14.91 -16.99 3.99
N SER A 80 14.63 -16.45 2.79
CA SER A 80 14.02 -17.23 1.71
C SER A 80 14.71 -17.14 0.36
N GLY A 81 15.71 -16.27 0.20
CA GLY A 81 16.35 -15.97 -1.08
C GLY A 81 15.49 -15.13 -2.04
N ASN A 82 14.24 -14.81 -1.67
CA ASN A 82 13.33 -14.05 -2.53
C ASN A 82 13.74 -12.57 -2.60
N ARG A 83 13.79 -12.03 -3.82
CA ARG A 83 14.16 -10.64 -4.08
C ARG A 83 12.92 -9.76 -4.23
N TYR A 84 12.84 -8.71 -3.43
CA TYR A 84 11.73 -7.76 -3.46
C TYR A 84 12.18 -6.40 -3.97
N PHE A 85 11.26 -5.64 -4.58
CA PHE A 85 11.47 -4.25 -4.98
C PHE A 85 10.78 -3.30 -4.00
N VAL A 86 11.44 -2.17 -3.71
CA VAL A 86 10.95 -1.15 -2.77
C VAL A 86 10.76 0.17 -3.50
N GLY A 87 9.64 0.85 -3.26
CA GLY A 87 9.41 2.19 -3.79
C GLY A 87 7.98 2.68 -3.60
N THR A 88 7.68 3.86 -4.17
CA THR A 88 6.30 4.33 -4.28
C THR A 88 5.64 3.74 -5.52
N PRO A 89 4.32 3.44 -5.54
CA PRO A 89 3.66 2.84 -6.69
C PRO A 89 3.90 3.58 -8.02
N PRO A 90 3.85 4.93 -8.10
CA PRO A 90 4.18 5.63 -9.35
C PRO A 90 5.61 5.40 -9.84
N ASP A 91 6.57 5.22 -8.93
CA ASP A 91 7.99 5.02 -9.29
C ASP A 91 8.27 3.59 -9.79
N VAL A 92 7.52 2.59 -9.32
CA VAL A 92 7.87 1.17 -9.51
C VAL A 92 6.84 0.33 -10.26
N LEU A 93 5.57 0.75 -10.33
CA LEU A 93 4.49 -0.01 -10.99
C LEU A 93 4.02 0.61 -12.31
N CYS A 94 4.23 1.90 -12.52
CA CYS A 94 3.69 2.65 -13.67
C CYS A 94 4.75 2.98 -14.74
N LYS A 95 5.77 2.12 -14.89
CA LYS A 95 6.76 2.26 -15.96
C LYS A 95 6.20 1.82 -17.31
#